data_AF-A0A524FW05-F1
#
_entry.id   AF-A0A524FW05-F1
#
_cell.length_a   1.000
_cell.length_b   1.000
_cell.length_c   1.000
_cell.angle_alpha   90.00
_cell.angle_beta   90.00
_cell.angle_gamma   90.00
#
_symmetry.space_group_name_H-M   'P 1'
#
loop_
_entity.id
_entity.type
_entity.pdbx_description
1 polymer ?
#
loop_
_entity_poly.entity_id
_entity_poly.type
_entity_poly.pdbx_seq_one_letter_code
_entity_poly.pdbx_strand_id
1 'polypeptide(L)' 'MLNEPPRSGRGRNNNLLGGAIVCFMIGLPIMQILVFFIPLMALMPIVDPTFIVVLLVMGIIPTICGFYLMYKWYYSGY' A
#
# COMPACT_ATOMS: atom_id res chain seq x y z
N MET A 1 -24.03 11.25 -23.14
CA MET A 1 -24.28 11.00 -21.71
C MET A 1 -23.02 11.39 -20.97
N LEU A 2 -23.01 12.58 -20.38
CA LEU A 2 -21.91 13.11 -19.57
C LEU A 2 -21.86 12.27 -18.28
N ASN A 3 -20.75 11.57 -18.02
CA ASN A 3 -20.53 10.94 -16.71
C ASN A 3 -20.30 12.05 -15.69
N GLU A 4 -21.39 12.54 -15.09
CA GLU A 4 -21.30 13.43 -13.94
C GLU A 4 -20.65 12.65 -12.78
N PRO A 5 -19.64 13.21 -12.09
CA PRO A 5 -19.13 12.60 -10.88
C PRO A 5 -20.24 12.56 -9.82
N PRO A 6 -20.40 11.45 -9.08
CA PRO A 6 -21.47 11.30 -8.10
C PRO A 6 -21.40 12.42 -7.06
N ARG A 7 -22.52 13.14 -6.90
CA ARG A 7 -22.69 14.20 -5.90
C ARG A 7 -22.37 13.66 -4.52
N SER A 8 -21.55 14.41 -3.78
CA SER A 8 -21.11 14.11 -2.42
C SER A 8 -22.29 14.04 -1.45
N GLY A 9 -22.94 12.89 -1.35
CA GLY A 9 -24.00 12.60 -0.40
C GLY A 9 -23.51 11.66 0.69
N ARG A 10 -23.04 12.20 1.82
CA ARG A 10 -23.17 11.65 3.19
C ARG A 10 -22.83 10.17 3.50
N GLY A 11 -22.22 9.40 2.59
CA GLY A 11 -21.97 7.95 2.75
C GLY A 11 -20.51 7.50 2.60
N ARG A 12 -19.56 8.42 2.40
CA ARG A 12 -18.15 8.07 2.20
C ARG A 12 -17.51 7.70 3.55
N ASN A 13 -17.23 6.41 3.74
CA ASN A 13 -16.69 5.89 5.01
C ASN A 13 -15.21 6.30 5.19
N ASN A 14 -14.97 7.43 5.86
CA ASN A 14 -13.62 7.97 6.11
C ASN A 14 -12.71 7.02 6.92
N ASN A 15 -13.27 6.02 7.63
CA ASN A 15 -12.47 5.01 8.32
C ASN A 15 -11.72 4.11 7.33
N LEU A 16 -12.29 3.89 6.13
CA LEU A 16 -11.61 3.14 5.06
C LEU A 16 -10.43 3.93 4.50
N LEU A 17 -10.58 5.25 4.34
CA LEU A 17 -9.48 6.12 3.93
C LEU A 17 -8.39 6.16 4.99
N GLY A 18 -8.76 6.29 6.27
CA GLY A 18 -7.82 6.24 7.39
C GLY A 18 -7.03 4.94 7.40
N GLY A 19 -7.69 3.80 7.23
CA GLY A 19 -7.04 2.50 7.10
C GLY A 19 -6.10 2.43 5.88
N ALA A 20 -6.53 2.95 4.72
CA ALA A 20 -5.69 2.99 3.53
C ALA A 20 -4.41 3.82 3.74
N ILE A 21 -4.52 4.99 4.38
CA ILE A 21 -3.37 5.86 4.70
C ILE A 21 -2.39 5.13 5.61
N VAL A 22 -2.87 4.48 6.68
CA VAL A 22 -2.00 3.70 7.60
C VAL A 22 -1.27 2.59 6.85
N CYS A 23 -1.99 1.86 5.99
CA CYS A 23 -1.40 0.81 5.15
C CYS A 23 -0.29 1.34 4.23
N PHE A 24 -0.48 2.51 3.60
CA PHE A 24 0.56 3.13 2.77
C PHE A 24 1.73 3.69 3.57
N MET A 25 1.47 4.28 4.75
CA MET A 25 2.51 4.78 5.64
C MET A 25 3.46 3.68 6.13
N ILE A 26 3.00 2.43 6.22
CA ILE A 26 3.82 1.28 6.59
C ILE A 26 4.41 0.60 5.35
N GLY A 27 3.60 0.36 4.33
CA GLY A 27 4.01 -0.37 3.13
C GLY A 27 5.05 0.35 2.28
N LEU A 28 4.87 1.65 2.03
CA LEU A 28 5.76 2.40 1.13
C LEU A 28 7.19 2.52 1.67
N PRO A 29 7.45 2.85 2.95
CA PRO A 29 8.80 2.88 3.48
C PRO A 29 9.50 1.53 3.41
N ILE A 30 8.79 0.42 3.70
CA ILE A 30 9.37 -0.93 3.63
C ILE A 30 9.77 -1.27 2.19
N MET A 31 8.90 -0.95 1.23
CA MET A 31 9.19 -1.15 -0.21
C MET A 31 10.36 -0.27 -0.68
N GLN A 32 10.44 0.96 -0.18
CA GLN A 32 11.54 1.87 -0.51
C GLN A 32 12.88 1.38 0.07
N ILE A 33 12.88 0.89 1.32
CA ILE A 33 14.04 0.25 1.95
C ILE A 33 14.51 -0.93 1.10
N LEU A 34 13.61 -1.78 0.61
CA LEU A 34 13.94 -2.89 -0.28
C LEU A 34 14.61 -2.43 -1.58
N VAL A 35 14.11 -1.39 -2.23
CA VAL A 35 14.71 -0.86 -3.46
C VAL A 35 16.15 -0.38 -3.23
N PHE A 36 16.44 0.19 -2.07
CA PHE A 36 17.81 0.60 -1.71
C PHE A 36 18.69 -0.59 -1.31
N PHE A 37 18.13 -1.58 -0.62
CA PHE A 37 18.90 -2.70 -0.10
C PHE A 37 19.21 -3.78 -1.14
N ILE A 38 18.32 -4.06 -2.10
CA ILE A 38 18.54 -5.10 -3.12
C ILE A 38 19.87 -4.91 -3.89
N PRO A 39 20.23 -3.70 -4.38
CA PRO A 39 21.52 -3.45 -5.02
C PRO A 39 22.72 -3.62 -4.07
N LEU A 40 22.57 -3.22 -2.80
CA LEU A 40 23.60 -3.37 -1.77
C LEU A 40 23.87 -4.84 -1.43
N MET A 41 22.83 -5.67 -1.40
CA MET A 41 22.97 -7.12 -1.15
C MET A 41 23.62 -7.84 -2.32
N ALA A 42 23.42 -7.39 -3.56
CA ALA A 42 24.14 -7.93 -4.72
C ALA A 42 25.67 -7.74 -4.61
N LEU A 43 26.11 -6.74 -3.83
CA LEU A 43 27.52 -6.46 -3.56
C LEU A 43 28.05 -7.19 -2.30
N MET A 44 27.17 -7.66 -1.41
CA MET A 44 27.53 -8.31 -0.14
C MET A 44 26.73 -9.61 0.05
N PRO A 45 27.26 -10.78 -0.36
CA PRO A 45 26.52 -12.05 -0.41
C PRO A 45 26.25 -12.70 0.97
N ILE A 46 26.41 -11.97 2.06
CA ILE A 46 26.25 -12.47 3.44
C ILE A 46 24.77 -12.46 3.89
N VAL A 47 23.90 -11.77 3.15
CA VAL A 47 22.52 -11.58 3.57
C VAL A 47 21.64 -12.76 3.20
N ASP A 48 20.96 -13.30 4.23
CA ASP A 48 20.02 -14.40 4.11
C ASP A 48 18.82 -14.01 3.22
N PRO A 49 18.56 -14.76 2.14
CA PRO A 49 17.43 -14.49 1.24
C PRO A 49 16.07 -14.55 1.95
N THR A 50 15.95 -15.28 3.06
CA THR A 50 14.72 -15.39 3.86
C THR A 50 14.32 -14.03 4.43
N PHE A 51 15.28 -13.24 4.89
CA PHE A 51 15.04 -11.90 5.44
C PHE A 51 14.46 -10.95 4.38
N ILE A 52 14.94 -11.07 3.13
CA ILE A 52 14.45 -10.28 2.00
C ILE A 52 13.00 -10.64 1.70
N VAL A 53 12.68 -11.93 1.64
CA VAL A 53 11.30 -12.40 1.40
C VAL A 53 10.36 -11.87 2.47
N VAL A 54 10.76 -11.92 3.75
CA VAL A 54 9.96 -11.42 4.86
C VAL A 54 9.70 -9.91 4.73
N LEU A 55 10.73 -9.10 4.45
CA LEU A 55 10.55 -7.67 4.24
C LEU A 55 9.65 -7.38 3.04
N LEU A 56 9.76 -8.18 1.98
CA LEU A 56 9.01 -7.99 0.73
C LEU A 56 7.53 -8.31 0.96
N VAL A 57 7.23 -9.37 1.70
CA VAL A 57 5.87 -9.69 2.16
C VAL A 57 5.33 -8.57 3.06
N MET A 58 6.14 -8.07 4.00
CA MET A 58 5.75 -6.98 4.91
C MET A 58 5.55 -5.63 4.20
N GLY A 59 6.16 -5.39 3.04
CA GLY A 59 5.91 -4.19 2.24
C GLY A 59 4.72 -4.34 1.28
N ILE A 60 4.63 -5.48 0.60
CA ILE A 60 3.59 -5.73 -0.41
C ILE A 60 2.21 -5.89 0.23
N ILE A 61 2.07 -6.66 1.31
CA ILE A 61 0.76 -6.94 1.92
C ILE A 61 0.07 -5.64 2.37
N PRO A 62 0.72 -4.74 3.14
CA PRO A 62 0.10 -3.47 3.51
C PRO A 62 -0.20 -2.61 2.30
N THR A 63 0.66 -2.58 1.28
CA THR A 63 0.42 -1.78 0.07
C THR A 63 -0.84 -2.26 -0.68
N ILE A 64 -1.01 -3.58 -0.85
CA ILE A 64 -2.22 -4.17 -1.46
C ILE A 64 -3.45 -3.88 -0.61
N CYS A 65 -3.37 -4.03 0.72
CA CYS A 65 -4.45 -3.65 1.63
C CYS A 65 -4.81 -2.16 1.51
N GLY A 66 -3.82 -1.27 1.42
CA GLY A 66 -4.01 0.16 1.23
C GLY A 66 -4.79 0.46 -0.05
N PHE A 67 -4.39 -0.15 -1.16
CA PHE A 67 -5.11 -0.04 -2.44
C PHE A 67 -6.54 -0.59 -2.35
N TYR A 68 -6.74 -1.73 -1.72
CA TYR A 68 -8.07 -2.32 -1.55
C TYR A 68 -8.99 -1.42 -0.71
N LEU A 69 -8.49 -0.87 0.40
CA LEU A 69 -9.24 0.05 1.26
C LEU A 69 -9.54 1.37 0.55
N MET A 70 -8.59 1.89 -0.23
CA MET A 70 -8.79 3.08 -1.04
C MET A 70 -9.81 2.85 -2.16
N TYR A 71 -9.76 1.70 -2.83
CA TYR A 71 -10.75 1.26 -3.81
C TYR A 71 -12.13 1.20 -3.16
N LYS A 72 -12.26 0.48 -2.04
CA LYS A 72 -13.53 0.36 -1.32
C LYS A 72 -14.05 1.72 -0.84
N TRP A 73 -13.17 2.62 -0.40
CA TRP A 73 -13.54 3.99 -0.05
C TRP A 73 -14.05 4.80 -1.25
N TYR A 74 -13.40 4.66 -2.41
CA TYR A 74 -13.81 5.32 -3.65
C TYR A 74 -15.20 4.86 -4.09
N TYR A 75 -15.46 3.55 -4.00
CA TYR A 75 -16.76 2.97 -4.36
C TYR A 75 -17.84 3.08 -3.26
N SER A 76 -17.46 3.37 -2.01
CA SER A 76 -18.40 3.60 -0.90
C SER A 76 -19.24 4.87 -1.04
N GLY A 77 -18.90 5.76 -1.98
CA GLY A 77 -19.63 7.00 -2.26
C GLY A 77 -20.59 6.93 -3.46
N TYR A 78 -20.72 5.76 -4.11
CA TYR A 78 -21.73 5.46 -5.13
C TYR A 78 -22.94 4.79 -4.51
#